data_AF-A0A2S2PUJ1-F1
#
_entry.id   AF-A0A2S2PUJ1-F1
#
_cell.length_a   1.000
_cell.length_b   1.000
_cell.length_c   1.000
_cell.angle_alpha   90.00
_cell.angle_beta   90.00
_cell.angle_gamma   90.00
#
_symmetry.space_group_name_H-M   'P 1'
#
loop_
_entity.id
_entity.type
_entity.pdbx_description
1 polymer ?
#
loop_
_entity_poly.entity_id
_entity_poly.type
_entity_poly.pdbx_seq_one_letter_code
_entity_poly.pdbx_strand_id
1 'polypeptide(L)'
;MYQHLQAMAPESVMEYYNKNWHAIRNEWVMGMTFNTGNFMNKTNNRLESFNGKLKSVISTFSTLEDFVEKLFIVLDCVRLERDKNAIQLVQKQPTQTNSTPELQQFYRLLTPYAFNLNVQLKLMFLRKQQKITVLVFFITQ
;
A
#
# COMPACT_ATOMS: atom_id res chain seq x y z
N MET A 1 25.67 -10.62 3.94
CA MET A 1 25.04 -9.37 4.44
C MET A 1 25.04 -9.31 5.97
N TYR A 2 24.44 -10.26 6.69
CA TYR A 2 24.47 -10.29 8.16
C TYR A 2 25.89 -10.34 8.75
N GLN A 3 26.77 -11.20 8.22
CA GLN A 3 28.18 -11.27 8.64
C GLN A 3 28.95 -9.96 8.38
N HIS A 4 28.59 -9.22 7.33
CA HIS A 4 29.20 -7.93 7.02
C HIS A 4 28.72 -6.84 7.98
N LEU A 5 27.44 -6.85 8.35
CA LEU A 5 26.88 -5.99 9.38
C LEU A 5 27.54 -6.27 10.74
N GLN A 6 27.71 -7.54 11.10
CA GLN A 6 28.37 -7.96 12.34
C GLN A 6 29.84 -7.52 12.42
N ALA A 7 30.54 -7.46 11.28
CA ALA A 7 31.94 -7.04 11.23
C ALA A 7 32.12 -5.51 11.29
N MET A 8 31.11 -4.71 10.92
CA MET A 8 31.24 -3.26 10.82
C MET A 8 30.40 -2.47 11.83
N ALA A 9 29.33 -3.06 12.36
CA ALA A 9 28.43 -2.37 13.27
C ALA A 9 28.93 -2.48 14.73
N PRO A 10 28.79 -1.42 15.54
CA PRO A 10 29.03 -1.50 16.98
C PRO A 10 28.16 -2.58 17.65
N GLU A 11 28.67 -3.14 18.75
CA GLU A 11 28.01 -4.24 19.47
C GLU A 11 26.57 -3.89 19.90
N SER A 12 26.35 -2.67 20.38
CA SER A 12 25.01 -2.18 20.77
C SER A 12 24.01 -2.16 19.60
N VAL A 13 24.49 -1.87 18.38
CA VAL A 13 23.66 -1.88 17.17
C VAL A 13 23.33 -3.32 16.78
N MET A 14 24.30 -4.24 16.88
CA MET A 14 24.08 -5.66 16.60
C MET A 14 23.13 -6.31 17.61
N GLU A 15 23.24 -5.94 18.89
CA GLU A 15 22.35 -6.42 19.94
C GLU A 15 20.90 -5.96 19.68
N TYR A 16 20.71 -4.67 19.38
CA TYR A 16 19.40 -4.14 19.00
C TYR A 16 18.85 -4.81 17.73
N TYR A 17 19.69 -4.98 16.69
CA TYR A 17 19.28 -5.62 15.45
C TYR A 17 18.84 -7.07 15.66
N ASN A 18 19.61 -7.84 16.43
CA ASN A 18 19.29 -9.25 16.70
C ASN A 18 18.02 -9.40 17.54
N LYS A 19 17.86 -8.53 18.54
CA LYS A 19 16.69 -8.53 19.41
C LYS A 19 15.39 -8.19 18.67
N ASN A 20 15.43 -7.23 17.74
CA ASN A 20 14.21 -6.66 17.17
C ASN A 20 13.95 -7.02 15.71
N TRP A 21 14.99 -7.27 14.91
CA TRP A 21 14.87 -7.34 13.46
C TRP A 21 15.23 -8.70 12.87
N HIS A 22 16.25 -9.38 13.41
CA HIS A 22 16.79 -10.59 12.78
C HIS A 22 15.81 -11.78 12.79
N ALA A 23 15.08 -11.97 13.89
CA ALA A 23 14.12 -13.06 14.05
C ALA A 23 12.93 -12.94 13.09
N ILE A 24 12.46 -11.71 12.85
CA ILE A 24 11.29 -11.40 12.00
C ILE A 24 11.67 -11.06 10.54
N ARG A 25 12.89 -11.38 10.11
CA ARG A 25 13.39 -11.02 8.75
C ARG A 25 12.50 -11.50 7.60
N ASN A 26 11.77 -12.59 7.79
CA ASN A 26 10.83 -13.11 6.79
C ASN A 26 9.65 -12.16 6.55
N GLU A 27 9.40 -11.20 7.44
CA GLU A 27 8.28 -10.25 7.37
C GLU A 27 8.65 -8.92 6.71
N TRP A 28 9.94 -8.59 6.62
CA TRP A 28 10.39 -7.30 6.07
C TRP A 28 11.48 -7.39 5.00
N VAL A 29 12.20 -8.51 4.86
CA VAL A 29 13.16 -8.71 3.77
C VAL A 29 12.41 -8.98 2.47
N MET A 30 12.50 -8.07 1.51
CA MET A 30 11.74 -8.11 0.25
C MET A 30 11.75 -9.48 -0.45
N GLY A 31 12.91 -10.14 -0.52
CA GLY A 31 13.06 -11.48 -1.13
C GLY A 31 12.42 -12.63 -0.34
N MET A 32 12.21 -12.47 0.96
CA MET A 32 11.58 -13.48 1.83
C MET A 32 10.08 -13.21 2.03
N THR A 33 9.66 -11.94 1.98
CA THR A 33 8.27 -11.50 2.18
C THR A 33 7.28 -12.02 1.15
N PHE A 34 7.77 -12.47 -0.01
CA PHE A 34 6.92 -13.02 -1.08
C PHE A 34 6.21 -14.30 -0.63
N ASN A 35 6.86 -15.13 0.18
CA ASN A 35 6.29 -16.41 0.66
C ASN A 35 5.45 -16.26 1.94
N THR A 36 5.63 -15.17 2.69
CA THR A 36 4.98 -14.96 4.00
C THR A 36 3.60 -14.33 3.91
N GLY A 37 3.06 -14.13 2.70
CA GLY A 37 1.71 -13.63 2.51
C GLY A 37 1.52 -12.23 3.12
N ASN A 38 2.40 -11.29 2.79
CA ASN A 38 2.38 -9.93 3.34
C ASN A 38 1.11 -9.12 3.01
N PHE A 39 0.09 -9.70 2.36
CA PHE A 39 -1.18 -9.08 1.96
C PHE A 39 -1.03 -7.69 1.35
N MET A 40 0.08 -7.41 0.65
CA MET A 40 0.43 -6.10 0.11
C MET A 40 0.64 -4.97 1.15
N ASN A 41 0.80 -5.30 2.43
CA ASN A 41 1.34 -4.40 3.46
C ASN A 41 2.85 -4.21 3.23
N LYS A 42 3.19 -3.43 2.20
CA LYS A 42 4.57 -3.06 1.87
C LYS A 42 5.09 -1.90 2.73
N THR A 43 4.18 -1.17 3.36
CA THR A 43 4.41 0.13 4.01
C THR A 43 3.46 0.32 5.18
N ASN A 44 3.84 1.15 6.14
CA ASN A 44 3.01 1.56 7.29
C ASN A 44 1.86 2.53 6.93
N ASN A 45 1.69 2.91 5.65
CA ASN A 45 0.69 3.87 5.17
C ASN A 45 -0.72 3.69 5.77
N ARG A 46 -1.19 2.44 5.92
CA ARG A 46 -2.51 2.16 6.51
C ARG A 46 -2.57 2.58 7.98
N LEU A 47 -1.52 2.27 8.74
CA LEU A 47 -1.40 2.64 10.15
C LEU A 47 -1.27 4.15 10.31
N GLU A 48 -0.41 4.77 9.50
CA GLU A 48 -0.20 6.22 9.53
C GLU A 48 -1.48 6.99 9.19
N SER A 49 -2.21 6.57 8.15
CA SER A 49 -3.49 7.17 7.77
C SER A 49 -4.53 7.03 8.88
N PHE A 50 -4.63 5.87 9.52
CA PHE A 50 -5.54 5.67 10.65
C PHE A 50 -5.16 6.54 11.86
N ASN A 51 -3.88 6.60 12.20
CA ASN A 51 -3.39 7.48 13.27
C ASN A 51 -3.64 8.96 12.97
N GLY A 52 -3.55 9.36 11.70
CA GLY A 52 -3.92 10.71 11.24
C GLY A 52 -5.40 11.01 11.50
N LYS A 53 -6.30 10.07 11.19
CA LYS A 53 -7.75 10.22 11.46
C LYS A 53 -8.02 10.37 12.95
N LEU A 54 -7.40 9.55 13.81
CA LEU A 54 -7.54 9.68 15.26
C LEU A 54 -7.10 11.07 15.75
N LYS A 55 -5.91 11.52 15.37
CA LYS A 55 -5.38 12.84 15.75
C LYS A 55 -6.20 14.02 15.23
N SER A 56 -6.97 13.83 14.15
CA SER A 56 -7.82 14.88 13.59
C SER A 56 -9.10 15.13 14.40
N VAL A 57 -9.55 14.14 15.19
CA VAL A 57 -10.80 14.22 15.95
C VAL A 57 -10.54 14.27 17.46
N ILE A 58 -9.52 13.56 17.92
CA ILE A 58 -9.17 13.41 19.33
C ILE A 58 -8.10 14.44 19.70
N SER A 59 -8.44 15.33 20.64
CA SER A 59 -7.48 16.31 21.18
C SER A 59 -6.41 15.63 22.01
N THR A 60 -5.19 16.16 21.99
CA THR A 60 -4.05 15.66 22.78
C THR A 60 -4.36 15.62 24.29
N PHE A 61 -5.23 16.49 24.76
CA PHE A 61 -5.62 16.61 26.17
C PHE A 61 -7.09 16.23 26.42
N SER A 62 -7.60 15.22 25.72
CA SER A 62 -8.94 14.68 25.97
C SER A 62 -9.00 13.89 27.27
N THR A 63 -10.14 13.93 27.96
CA THR A 63 -10.43 12.95 29.02
C THR A 63 -10.61 11.56 28.42
N LEU A 64 -10.53 10.51 29.24
CA LEU A 64 -10.75 9.14 28.75
C LEU A 64 -12.16 8.96 28.17
N GLU A 65 -13.17 9.61 28.77
CA GLU A 65 -14.55 9.58 28.29
C GLU A 65 -14.67 10.19 26.88
N ASP A 66 -14.15 11.41 26.70
CA ASP A 66 -14.12 12.11 25.40
C ASP A 66 -13.32 11.34 24.35
N PHE A 67 -12.21 10.71 24.76
CA PHE A 67 -11.43 9.82 23.90
C PHE A 67 -12.27 8.65 23.38
N VAL A 68 -12.96 7.94 24.28
CA VAL A 68 -13.73 6.73 23.91
C VAL A 68 -14.88 7.09 22.98
N GLU A 69 -15.62 8.17 23.27
CA GLU A 69 -16.69 8.65 22.39
C GLU A 69 -16.18 8.96 20.98
N LYS A 70 -15.10 9.75 20.89
CA LYS A 70 -14.51 10.14 19.61
C LYS A 70 -13.88 8.96 18.87
N LEU A 71 -13.33 7.99 19.58
CA LEU A 71 -12.83 6.76 18.98
C LEU A 71 -13.94 6.00 18.25
N PHE A 72 -15.13 5.87 18.85
CA PHE A 72 -16.26 5.21 18.19
C PHE A 72 -16.70 5.95 16.94
N ILE A 73 -16.74 7.28 16.96
CA ILE A 73 -17.03 8.10 15.77
C ILE A 73 -16.03 7.80 14.64
N VAL A 74 -14.73 7.78 14.96
CA VAL A 74 -13.68 7.46 13.97
C VAL A 74 -13.85 6.04 13.42
N LEU A 75 -14.18 5.06 14.26
CA LEU A 75 -14.40 3.68 13.83
C LEU A 75 -15.59 3.56 12.87
N ASP A 76 -16.69 4.27 13.14
CA ASP A 76 -17.85 4.27 12.25
C ASP A 76 -17.54 4.95 10.92
N CYS A 77 -16.81 6.07 10.91
CA CYS A 77 -16.31 6.68 9.68
C CYS A 77 -15.45 5.72 8.85
N VAL A 78 -14.54 4.97 9.49
CA VAL A 78 -13.66 4.01 8.82
C VAL A 78 -14.47 2.84 8.23
N ARG A 79 -15.51 2.37 8.93
CA ARG A 79 -16.42 1.33 8.42
C ARG A 79 -17.18 1.82 7.19
N LEU A 80 -17.75 3.02 7.24
CA LEU A 80 -18.45 3.63 6.10
C LEU A 80 -17.53 3.80 4.88
N GLU A 81 -16.29 4.24 5.10
CA GLU A 81 -15.30 4.37 4.03
C GLU A 81 -14.94 3.02 3.41
N ARG A 82 -14.79 1.98 4.22
CA ARG A 82 -14.56 0.61 3.73
C ARG A 82 -15.72 0.14 2.86
N ASP A 83 -16.95 0.33 3.31
CA ASP A 83 -18.13 -0.14 2.61
C ASP A 83 -18.32 0.63 1.29
N LYS A 84 -18.08 1.95 1.30
CA LYS A 84 -17.99 2.78 0.08
C LYS A 84 -16.94 2.25 -0.89
N ASN A 85 -15.74 1.93 -0.40
CA ASN A 85 -14.66 1.41 -1.24
C ASN A 85 -15.00 0.02 -1.82
N ALA A 86 -15.71 -0.83 -1.07
CA ALA A 86 -16.19 -2.12 -1.57
C ALA A 86 -17.22 -1.93 -2.70
N ILE A 87 -18.19 -1.02 -2.52
CA ILE A 87 -19.17 -0.68 -3.56
C ILE A 87 -18.45 -0.16 -4.81
N GLN A 88 -17.52 0.78 -4.64
CA GLN A 88 -16.73 1.31 -5.75
C GLN A 88 -15.92 0.23 -6.47
N LEU A 89 -15.43 -0.78 -5.76
CA LEU A 89 -14.70 -1.89 -6.37
C LEU A 89 -15.62 -2.74 -7.25
N VAL A 90 -16.82 -3.07 -6.77
CA VAL A 90 -17.82 -3.84 -7.53
C VAL A 90 -18.33 -3.07 -8.74
N GLN A 91 -18.45 -1.74 -8.63
CA GLN A 91 -18.88 -0.87 -9.73
C GLN A 91 -17.79 -0.59 -10.77
N LYS A 92 -16.52 -0.94 -10.52
CA LYS A 92 -15.46 -0.76 -11.52
C LYS A 92 -15.68 -1.71 -12.68
N GLN A 93 -15.92 -1.15 -13.86
CA GLN A 93 -15.94 -1.97 -15.07
C GLN A 93 -14.52 -2.43 -15.44
N PRO A 94 -14.36 -3.69 -15.88
CA PRO A 94 -13.11 -4.17 -16.42
C PRO A 94 -12.68 -3.27 -17.57
N THR A 95 -11.47 -2.74 -17.50
CA THR A 95 -10.87 -2.07 -18.66
C THR A 95 -10.71 -3.11 -19.75
N GLN A 96 -11.41 -2.95 -20.88
CA GLN A 96 -11.22 -3.84 -22.02
C GLN A 96 -9.75 -3.79 -22.42
N THR A 97 -9.05 -4.91 -22.25
CA THR A 97 -7.72 -5.07 -22.83
C THR A 97 -7.92 -5.26 -24.31
N ASN A 98 -7.98 -4.16 -25.06
CA ASN A 98 -7.88 -4.23 -26.51
C ASN A 98 -6.50 -4.83 -26.79
N SER A 99 -6.47 -6.11 -27.15
CA SER A 99 -5.26 -6.80 -27.57
C SER A 99 -4.84 -6.21 -28.91
N THR A 100 -4.12 -5.10 -28.85
CA THR A 100 -3.54 -4.51 -30.03
C THR A 100 -2.43 -5.44 -30.54
N PRO A 101 -2.18 -5.51 -31.86
CA PRO A 101 -1.16 -6.38 -32.44
C PRO A 101 0.23 -6.20 -31.81
N GLU A 102 0.54 -4.98 -31.38
CA GLU A 102 1.80 -4.61 -30.75
C GLU A 102 1.96 -5.29 -29.38
N LEU A 103 0.87 -5.39 -28.59
CA LEU A 103 0.90 -6.07 -27.29
C LEU A 103 1.19 -7.57 -27.44
N GLN A 104 0.70 -8.22 -28.50
CA GLN A 104 1.03 -9.62 -28.79
C GLN A 104 2.49 -9.79 -29.21
N GLN A 105 3.07 -8.83 -29.94
CA GLN A 105 4.48 -8.86 -30.30
C GLN A 105 5.38 -8.71 -29.06
N PHE A 106 5.03 -7.82 -28.13
CA PHE A 106 5.71 -7.69 -26.84
C PHE A 106 5.62 -8.96 -25.98
N TYR A 107 4.47 -9.65 -25.98
CA TYR A 107 4.31 -10.92 -25.25
C TYR A 107 5.29 -12.00 -25.74
N ARG A 108 5.55 -12.06 -27.05
CA ARG A 108 6.47 -13.04 -27.63
C ARG A 108 7.94 -12.78 -27.31
N LEU A 109 8.30 -11.53 -26.99
CA LEU A 109 9.68 -11.12 -26.72
C LEU A 109 10.03 -11.11 -25.23
N LEU A 110 9.02 -11.16 -24.36
CA LEU A 110 9.20 -11.05 -22.91
C LEU A 110 8.90 -12.39 -22.23
N THR A 111 9.57 -12.65 -21.12
CA THR A 111 9.14 -13.72 -20.23
C THR A 111 7.74 -13.41 -19.69
N PRO A 112 6.90 -14.42 -19.38
CA PRO A 112 5.56 -14.19 -18.84
C PRO A 112 5.54 -13.27 -17.61
N TYR A 113 6.59 -13.32 -16.80
CA TYR A 113 6.77 -12.42 -15.66
C TYR A 113 6.99 -10.96 -16.08
N ALA A 114 7.94 -10.72 -17.00
CA ALA A 114 8.26 -9.38 -17.48
C ALA A 114 7.10 -8.74 -18.25
N PHE A 115 6.32 -9.53 -18.98
CA PHE A 115 5.12 -9.06 -19.65
C PHE A 115 4.04 -8.62 -18.65
N ASN A 116 3.73 -9.45 -17.65
CA ASN A 116 2.74 -9.14 -16.63
C ASN A 116 3.09 -7.86 -15.85
N LEU A 117 4.36 -7.66 -15.53
CA LEU A 117 4.83 -6.45 -14.86
C LEU A 117 4.63 -5.19 -15.72
N ASN A 118 4.92 -5.26 -17.02
CA ASN A 118 4.74 -4.13 -17.94
C ASN A 118 3.26 -3.77 -18.16
N VAL A 119 2.38 -4.78 -18.30
CA VAL A 119 0.94 -4.55 -18.40
C VAL A 119 0.40 -3.87 -17.13
N GLN A 120 0.83 -4.34 -15.96
CA GLN A 120 0.48 -3.71 -14.68
C GLN A 120 0.93 -2.25 -14.60
N LEU A 121 2.17 -1.94 -14.98
CA LEU A 121 2.72 -0.58 -14.98
C LEU A 121 1.98 0.33 -15.97
N LYS A 122 1.67 -0.16 -17.19
CA LYS A 122 0.92 0.59 -18.20
C LYS A 122 -0.51 0.88 -17.73
N LEU A 123 -1.18 -0.08 -17.11
CA LEU A 123 -2.50 0.11 -16.49
C LEU A 123 -2.46 1.11 -15.32
N MET A 124 -1.41 1.10 -14.50
CA MET A 124 -1.23 2.10 -13.44
C MET A 124 -1.03 3.51 -14.01
N PHE A 125 -0.28 3.66 -15.10
CA PHE A 125 -0.10 4.93 -15.80
C PHE A 125 -1.41 5.44 -16.42
N LEU A 126 -2.16 4.59 -17.12
CA LEU A 126 -3.45 4.95 -17.72
C LEU A 126 -4.48 5.37 -16.66
N ARG A 127 -4.51 4.70 -15.51
CA ARG A 127 -5.37 5.08 -14.37
C ARG A 127 -5.00 6.44 -13.79
N LYS A 128 -3.71 6.81 -13.75
CA LYS A 128 -3.27 8.16 -13.34
C LYS A 128 -3.72 9.21 -14.37
N GLN A 129 -3.59 8.93 -15.65
CA GLN A 129 -4.01 9.84 -16.73
C GLN A 129 -5.52 10.09 -16.72
N GLN A 130 -6.35 9.04 -16.61
CA GLN A 130 -7.81 9.20 -16.52
C GLN A 130 -8.25 10.02 -15.30
N LYS A 131 -7.61 9.84 -14.14
CA LYS A 131 -7.87 10.66 -12.95
C LYS A 131 -7.56 12.14 -13.18
N ILE A 132 -6.46 12.45 -13.88
CA ILE A 132 -6.08 13.83 -14.23
C ILE A 132 -7.08 14.43 -15.23
N THR A 133 -7.49 13.68 -16.25
CA THR A 133 -8.47 14.15 -17.25
C THR A 133 -9.83 14.47 -16.61
N VAL A 134 -10.32 13.62 -15.70
CA VAL A 134 -11.55 13.89 -14.95
C VAL A 134 -11.40 15.12 -14.07
N LEU A 135 -10.26 15.28 -13.39
CA LEU A 135 -10.00 16.46 -12.55
C LEU A 135 -9.98 17.76 -13.38
N VAL A 136 -9.32 17.77 -14.54
CA VAL A 136 -9.26 18.93 -15.44
C VAL A 136 -10.65 19.31 -15.97
N PHE A 137 -11.50 18.32 -16.27
CA PHE A 137 -12.87 18.55 -16.72
C PHE A 137 -13.76 19.21 -15.66
N PHE A 138 -13.52 18.93 -14.36
CA PHE A 138 -14.26 19.56 -13.26
C PHE A 138 -13.75 20.95 -12.86
N ILE A 139 -12.53 21.35 -13.25
CA ILE A 139 -11.94 22.66 -12.91
C ILE A 139 -12.16 23.69 -14.04
N THR A 140 -12.60 23.26 -15.22
CA THR A 140 -12.81 24.11 -16.41
C THR A 140 -14.28 24.37 -16.75
N GLN A 141 -15.22 24.00 -15.87
CA GLN A 141 -16.59 24.52 -15.84
C GLN A 141 -16.76 25.46 -14.65
#